data_AF-A0A7R8VY63-F1
#
_entry.id   AF-A0A7R8VY63-F1
#
_cell.length_a   1.000
_cell.length_b   1.000
_cell.length_c   1.000
_cell.angle_alpha   90.00
_cell.angle_beta   90.00
_cell.angle_gamma   90.00
#
_symmetry.space_group_name_H-M   'P 1'
#
loop_
_entity.id
_entity.type
_entity.pdbx_description
1 polymer ?
#
loop_
_entity_poly.entity_id
_entity_poly.type
_entity_poly.pdbx_seq_one_letter_code
_entity_poly.pdbx_strand_id
1 'polypeptide(L)'
;TVSESSKFQYKADTSYQYKYSIDINTLFDGTSKNVSSLYVDAEFNIDFISPCEAVLKVTEAHLKEKEPTYNSEYEEYVDSDEVPHSTFFSKAISQYSM
;
A
#
# COMPACT_ATOMS: atom_id res chain seq x y z
N THR A 1 23.69 15.01 28.53
CA THR A 1 23.02 13.82 29.07
C THR A 1 21.84 13.53 28.18
N VAL A 2 21.87 12.43 27.43
CA VAL A 2 20.73 12.01 26.59
C VAL A 2 19.65 11.52 27.54
N SER A 3 18.48 12.15 27.55
CA SER A 3 17.35 11.73 28.37
C SER A 3 16.74 10.45 27.78
N GLU A 4 16.95 9.32 28.44
CA GLU A 4 16.38 8.02 28.08
C GLU A 4 14.86 7.99 28.34
N SER A 5 14.08 8.59 27.47
CA SER A 5 12.72 8.11 27.24
C SER A 5 12.78 7.08 26.11
N SER A 6 13.21 5.85 26.43
CA SER A 6 13.25 4.75 25.46
C SER A 6 11.83 4.28 25.13
N LYS A 7 11.11 5.09 24.34
CA LYS A 7 9.76 4.77 23.84
C LYS A 7 9.75 3.42 23.10
N PHE A 8 10.90 3.03 22.57
CA PHE A 8 11.07 1.78 21.87
C PHE A 8 12.26 1.00 22.45
N GLN A 9 11.96 -0.17 23.02
CA GLN A 9 12.92 -1.04 23.71
C GLN A 9 13.31 -2.23 22.81
N TYR A 10 13.88 -1.93 21.65
CA TYR A 10 14.34 -2.97 20.74
C TYR A 10 15.63 -3.60 21.26
N LYS A 11 15.74 -4.93 21.15
CA LYS A 11 16.94 -5.67 21.53
C LYS A 11 17.88 -5.74 20.33
N ALA A 12 19.16 -5.46 20.56
CA ALA A 12 20.20 -5.74 19.57
C ALA A 12 20.24 -7.24 19.25
N ASP A 13 20.75 -7.58 18.06
CA ASP A 13 20.83 -8.95 17.54
C ASP A 13 19.47 -9.67 17.47
N THR A 14 18.38 -8.90 17.43
CA THR A 14 17.01 -9.42 17.28
C THR A 14 16.38 -8.90 16.00
N SER A 15 15.84 -9.82 15.21
CA SER A 15 15.01 -9.53 14.04
C SER A 15 13.55 -9.44 14.46
N TYR A 16 12.88 -8.34 14.10
CA TYR A 16 11.45 -8.14 14.33
C TYR A 16 10.71 -8.18 13.00
N GLN A 17 9.79 -9.13 12.84
CA GLN A 17 8.93 -9.22 11.66
C GLN A 17 7.64 -8.44 11.89
N TYR A 18 7.28 -7.64 10.90
CA TYR A 18 6.05 -6.86 10.90
C TYR A 18 5.29 -7.06 9.60
N LYS A 19 3.97 -7.04 9.72
CA LYS A 19 3.03 -6.92 8.61
C LYS A 19 2.33 -5.58 8.73
N TYR A 20 2.25 -4.85 7.64
CA TYR A 20 1.69 -3.51 7.61
C TYR A 20 0.78 -3.34 6.40
N SER A 21 -0.38 -2.75 6.64
CA SER A 21 -1.37 -2.43 5.62
C SER A 21 -1.62 -0.94 5.64
N ILE A 22 -1.46 -0.28 4.49
CA ILE A 22 -1.60 1.17 4.31
C ILE A 22 -2.68 1.42 3.27
N ASP A 23 -3.57 2.36 3.56
CA ASP A 23 -4.44 2.99 2.57
C ASP A 23 -3.96 4.42 2.28
N ILE A 24 -3.63 4.70 1.02
CA ILE A 24 -3.17 5.99 0.53
C ILE A 24 -4.26 6.59 -0.34
N ASN A 25 -4.91 7.64 0.16
CA ASN A 25 -5.93 8.38 -0.56
C ASN A 25 -5.39 9.74 -1.01
N THR A 26 -5.32 9.95 -2.33
CA THR A 26 -4.92 11.22 -2.94
C THR A 26 -6.14 11.93 -3.50
N LEU A 27 -6.38 13.16 -3.04
CA LEU A 27 -7.44 14.02 -3.54
C LEU A 27 -6.92 14.85 -4.72
N PHE A 28 -7.59 14.78 -5.86
CA PHE A 28 -7.29 15.60 -7.03
C PHE A 28 -8.38 16.64 -7.20
N ASP A 29 -8.02 17.92 -7.05
CA ASP A 29 -8.93 19.03 -7.30
C ASP A 29 -8.89 19.36 -8.81
N GLY A 30 -10.01 19.13 -9.52
CA GLY A 30 -10.15 19.50 -10.94
C GLY A 30 -10.65 18.42 -11.92
N THR A 31 -10.88 17.16 -11.49
CA THR A 31 -11.45 16.10 -12.33
C THR A 31 -12.74 15.52 -11.75
N SER A 32 -13.70 15.09 -12.57
CA SER A 32 -15.02 14.62 -12.10
C SER A 32 -15.00 13.43 -11.12
N LYS A 33 -13.88 12.70 -11.02
CA LYS A 33 -13.57 11.75 -9.94
C LYS A 33 -12.41 12.32 -9.13
N ASN A 34 -12.66 12.61 -7.85
CA ASN A 34 -11.79 13.44 -7.01
C ASN A 34 -10.84 12.65 -6.10
N VAL A 35 -10.74 11.32 -6.23
CA VAL A 35 -9.94 10.47 -5.32
C VAL A 35 -9.22 9.38 -6.10
N SER A 36 -7.93 9.18 -5.83
CA SER A 36 -7.18 7.98 -6.18
C SER A 36 -6.79 7.26 -4.89
N SER A 37 -7.09 5.98 -4.80
CA SER A 37 -6.78 5.14 -3.65
C SER A 37 -5.69 4.12 -4.02
N LEU A 38 -4.78 3.85 -3.10
CA LEU A 38 -3.74 2.84 -3.24
C LEU A 38 -3.59 2.10 -1.91
N TYR A 39 -3.79 0.80 -1.97
CA TYR A 39 -3.64 -0.11 -0.84
C TYR A 39 -2.31 -0.82 -0.94
N VAL A 40 -1.53 -0.78 0.14
CA VAL A 40 -0.21 -1.39 0.24
C VAL A 40 -0.22 -2.39 1.38
N ASP A 41 -0.03 -3.67 1.06
CA ASP A 41 0.25 -4.70 2.06
C ASP A 41 1.74 -5.04 1.99
N ALA A 42 2.48 -4.82 3.06
CA ALA A 42 3.90 -5.08 3.11
C ALA A 42 4.28 -5.93 4.34
N GLU A 43 5.20 -6.84 4.14
CA GLU A 43 5.89 -7.54 5.21
C GLU A 43 7.35 -7.11 5.22
N PHE A 44 7.87 -6.79 6.40
CA PHE A 44 9.26 -6.38 6.56
C PHE A 44 9.86 -6.88 7.86
N ASN A 45 11.17 -7.12 7.81
CA ASN A 45 11.99 -7.42 8.97
C ASN A 45 12.82 -6.19 9.34
N ILE A 46 12.88 -5.90 10.64
CA ILE A 46 13.79 -4.90 11.20
C ILE A 46 14.83 -5.63 12.03
N ASP A 47 16.08 -5.59 11.57
CA ASP A 47 17.24 -6.16 12.24
C ASP A 47 17.98 -5.04 12.99
N PHE A 48 17.98 -5.06 14.32
CA PHE A 48 18.73 -4.07 15.11
C PHE A 48 20.17 -4.52 15.33
N ILE A 49 21.11 -3.78 14.75
CA ILE A 49 22.56 -4.06 14.86
C ILE A 49 23.11 -3.47 16.16
N SER A 50 22.68 -2.26 16.52
CA SER A 50 23.08 -1.55 17.73
C SER A 50 21.95 -0.61 18.21
N PRO A 51 22.03 -0.04 19.43
CA PRO A 51 21.04 0.95 19.86
C PRO A 51 20.95 2.11 18.86
N CYS A 52 19.75 2.34 18.33
CA CYS A 52 19.44 3.35 17.29
C CYS A 52 19.99 3.03 15.88
N GLU A 53 20.48 1.82 15.62
CA GLU A 53 20.92 1.38 14.30
C GLU A 53 20.19 0.10 13.89
N ALA A 54 19.53 0.14 12.73
CA ALA A 54 18.77 -1.00 12.23
C ALA A 54 18.77 -1.09 10.71
N VAL A 55 18.60 -2.30 10.20
CA VAL A 55 18.38 -2.58 8.79
C VAL A 55 16.93 -3.00 8.61
N LEU A 56 16.19 -2.25 7.79
CA LEU A 56 14.84 -2.61 7.37
C LEU A 56 14.91 -3.37 6.04
N LYS A 57 14.39 -4.60 6.03
CA LYS A 57 14.31 -5.47 4.85
C LYS A 57 12.85 -5.71 4.52
N VAL A 58 12.40 -5.21 3.37
CA VAL A 58 11.08 -5.53 2.85
C VAL A 58 11.14 -6.95 2.28
N THR A 59 10.37 -7.87 2.84
CA THR A 59 10.33 -9.27 2.41
C THR A 59 9.22 -9.51 1.40
N GLU A 60 8.12 -8.78 1.51
CA GLU A 60 6.98 -8.87 0.60
C GLU A 60 6.28 -7.52 0.49
N ALA A 61 5.79 -7.18 -0.70
CA ALA A 61 5.02 -5.96 -0.94
C ALA A 61 3.99 -6.21 -2.05
N HIS A 62 2.72 -5.96 -1.73
CA HIS A 62 1.59 -6.04 -2.64
C HIS A 62 0.95 -4.67 -2.78
N LEU A 63 0.70 -4.25 -4.02
CA LEU A 63 0.04 -3.00 -4.36
C LEU A 63 -1.31 -3.31 -4.99
N LYS A 64 -2.38 -2.69 -4.49
CA LYS A 64 -3.75 -2.89 -4.97
C LYS A 64 -4.42 -1.54 -5.17
N GLU A 65 -5.16 -1.39 -6.27
CA GLU A 65 -5.93 -0.18 -6.57
C GLU A 65 -7.25 -0.11 -5.79
N LYS A 66 -7.70 -1.23 -5.22
CA LYS A 66 -8.94 -1.35 -4.44
C LYS A 66 -8.68 -2.09 -3.13
N GLU A 67 -9.34 -1.65 -2.06
CA GLU A 67 -9.28 -2.31 -0.76
C GLU A 67 -9.69 -3.78 -0.93
N PRO A 68 -9.00 -4.76 -0.33
CA PRO A 68 -9.51 -6.12 -0.32
C PRO A 68 -10.87 -6.09 0.40
N THR A 69 -11.95 -6.24 -0.37
CA THR A 69 -13.30 -6.43 0.18
C THR A 69 -13.28 -7.73 0.98
N TYR A 70 -13.16 -7.63 2.31
CA TYR A 70 -13.49 -8.74 3.18
C TYR A 70 -15.01 -8.91 3.11
N ASN A 71 -15.46 -9.77 2.18
CA ASN A 71 -16.85 -10.14 2.02
C ASN A 71 -17.36 -10.80 3.31
N SER A 72 -18.02 -10.04 4.17
CA SER A 72 -19.07 -10.59 5.02
C SER A 72 -20.33 -10.66 4.16
N GLU A 73 -20.51 -11.81 3.52
CA GLU A 73 -21.78 -12.41 3.06
C GLU A 73 -22.84 -11.50 2.40
N TYR A 74 -23.20 -11.83 1.14
CA TYR A 74 -24.32 -11.28 0.33
C TYR A 74 -24.09 -9.83 -0.16
N GLU A 75 -24.18 -9.44 -1.44
CA GLU A 75 -25.02 -9.88 -2.56
C GLU A 75 -24.32 -9.67 -3.92
N GLU A 76 -24.73 -10.52 -4.85
CA GLU A 76 -24.58 -10.51 -6.30
C GLU A 76 -24.66 -9.10 -6.94
N TYR A 77 -23.56 -8.61 -7.52
CA TYR A 77 -23.59 -7.55 -8.54
C TYR A 77 -22.64 -7.91 -9.68
N VAL A 78 -23.20 -7.84 -10.89
CA VAL A 78 -22.70 -8.36 -12.16
C VAL A 78 -21.26 -7.94 -12.45
N ASP A 79 -20.45 -8.96 -12.70
CA ASP A 79 -19.06 -8.95 -13.12
C ASP A 79 -18.82 -8.06 -14.36
N SER A 80 -17.99 -7.03 -14.19
CA SER A 80 -17.43 -6.21 -15.27
C SER A 80 -15.91 -6.38 -15.39
N ASP A 81 -15.36 -7.48 -14.89
CA ASP A 81 -13.92 -7.70 -14.68
C ASP A 81 -13.14 -8.13 -15.93
N GLU A 82 -13.76 -8.28 -17.10
CA GLU A 82 -13.00 -8.74 -18.28
C GLU A 82 -12.28 -7.63 -19.08
N VAL A 83 -12.43 -6.36 -18.72
CA VAL A 83 -11.82 -5.27 -19.50
C VAL A 83 -10.88 -4.43 -18.63
N PRO A 84 -9.56 -4.68 -18.70
CA PRO A 84 -8.56 -3.87 -18.02
C PRO A 84 -8.73 -2.39 -18.37
N HIS A 85 -8.73 -1.50 -17.36
CA HIS A 85 -8.89 -0.06 -17.53
C HIS A 85 -7.83 0.58 -18.46
N SER A 86 -6.70 -0.10 -18.68
CA SER A 86 -5.68 0.27 -19.66
C SER A 86 -6.19 0.28 -21.11
N THR A 87 -7.21 -0.54 -21.41
CA THR A 87 -7.86 -0.57 -22.74
C THR A 87 -8.71 0.69 -22.97
N PHE A 88 -9.35 1.23 -21.93
CA PHE A 88 -10.09 2.49 -22.02
C PHE A 88 -9.14 3.68 -22.20
N PHE A 89 -8.00 3.67 -21.52
CA PHE A 89 -6.98 4.71 -21.66
C PHE A 89 -6.34 4.72 -23.05
N SER A 90 -5.90 3.56 -23.55
CA SER A 90 -5.34 3.44 -24.90
C SER A 90 -6.35 3.84 -25.99
N LYS A 91 -7.62 3.48 -25.81
CA LYS A 91 -8.70 3.90 -26.71
C LYS A 91 -8.94 5.41 -26.68
N ALA A 92 -8.93 6.04 -25.50
CA ALA A 92 -9.09 7.48 -25.37
C ALA A 92 -7.96 8.27 -26.05
N ILE A 93 -6.72 7.79 -25.95
CA ILE A 93 -5.57 8.45 -26.60
C ILE A 93 -5.60 8.24 -28.13
N SER A 94 -6.06 7.07 -28.60
CA SER A 94 -6.17 6.80 -30.04
C SER A 94 -7.17 7.73 -30.76
N GLN A 95 -8.18 8.25 -30.06
CA GLN A 95 -9.17 9.17 -30.62
C GLN A 95 -8.63 10.59 -30.86
N TYR A 96 -7.46 10.92 -30.31
CA TYR A 96 -6.80 12.22 -30.46
C TYR A 96 -5.43 12.14 -31.13
N SER A 97 -5.09 11.00 -31.74
CA SER A 97 -3.93 10.91 -32.64
C SER A 97 -4.21 11.71 -33.91
N MET A 98 -3.46 12.78 -34.14
CA MET A 98 -3.40 13.48 -35.44
C MET A 98 -2.83 12.57 -36.53
#